data_AF-A0A5A9YY63-F1
#
_entry.id   AF-A0A5A9YY63-F1
#
_cell.length_a   1.000
_cell.length_b   1.000
_cell.length_c   1.000
_cell.angle_alpha   90.00
_cell.angle_beta   90.00
_cell.angle_gamma   90.00
#
_symmetry.space_group_name_H-M   'P 1'
#
loop_
_entity.id
_entity.type
_entity.pdbx_description
1 polymer ?
#
loop_
_entity_poly.entity_id
_entity_poly.type
_entity_poly.pdbx_seq_one_letter_code
_entity_poly.pdbx_strand_id
1 'polypeptide(L)'
;MSKTMTALVKERQEPLQDRYKTAPDEARITDHAIAQSGDADPFHGTVKVGDGQSAPWDFGIHLANGGDHDLPNPGDILCAALAAGLDSTLRMIAARMGVTLESLEVSVKAHADMRGCLMIERTVPNLARLGLP
;
A
#
# COMPACT_ATOMS: atom_id res chain seq x y z
N MET A 1 7.18 4.29 25.68
CA MET A 1 8.20 3.85 24.72
C MET A 1 9.57 3.99 25.37
N SER A 2 10.43 2.96 25.34
CA SER A 2 11.73 3.02 26.05
C SER A 2 12.66 4.07 25.41
N LYS A 3 13.44 4.78 26.23
CA LYS A 3 14.50 5.73 25.80
C LYS A 3 15.46 5.10 24.77
N THR A 4 15.65 3.78 24.84
CA THR A 4 16.44 2.99 23.90
C THR A 4 15.87 2.99 22.47
N MET A 5 14.54 2.99 22.31
CA MET A 5 13.91 2.89 20.98
C MET A 5 13.99 4.22 20.21
N THR A 6 13.82 5.35 20.91
CA THR A 6 14.03 6.68 20.33
C THR A 6 15.48 6.87 19.88
N ALA A 7 16.45 6.44 20.71
CA ALA A 7 17.86 6.49 20.36
C ALA A 7 18.15 5.68 19.08
N LEU A 8 17.63 4.45 18.99
CA LEU A 8 17.80 3.58 17.83
C LEU A 8 17.22 4.17 16.53
N VAL A 9 16.03 4.79 16.59
CA VAL A 9 15.42 5.40 15.40
C VAL A 9 16.25 6.59 14.90
N LYS A 10 16.75 7.43 15.81
CA LYS A 10 17.63 8.55 15.45
C LYS A 10 18.94 8.05 14.86
N GLU A 11 19.59 7.09 15.51
CA GLU A 11 20.84 6.45 15.08
C GLU A 11 20.74 5.92 13.64
N ARG A 12 19.60 5.31 13.27
CA ARG A 12 19.39 4.77 11.91
C ARG A 12 19.07 5.85 10.87
N GLN A 13 18.33 6.90 11.25
CA GLN A 13 17.84 7.89 10.29
C GLN A 13 18.78 9.07 10.07
N GLU A 14 19.60 9.46 11.06
CA GLU A 14 20.53 10.59 10.93
C GLU A 14 21.55 10.40 9.79
N PRO A 15 22.21 9.23 9.65
CA PRO A 15 23.11 9.00 8.52
C PRO A 15 22.41 9.08 7.16
N LEU A 16 21.17 8.58 7.06
CA LEU A 16 20.37 8.66 5.85
C LEU A 16 19.99 10.11 5.52
N GLN A 17 19.62 10.92 6.52
CA GLN A 17 19.33 12.34 6.33
C GLN A 17 20.54 13.11 5.83
N ASP A 18 21.72 12.86 6.41
CA ASP A 18 22.95 13.52 5.97
C ASP A 18 23.36 13.07 4.57
N ARG A 19 23.15 11.79 4.24
CA ARG A 19 23.34 11.30 2.88
C ARG A 19 22.41 11.99 1.90
N TYR A 20 21.10 12.03 2.16
CA TYR A 20 20.13 12.59 1.23
C TYR A 20 20.21 14.11 1.08
N LYS A 21 20.77 14.83 2.05
CA LYS A 21 21.12 16.26 1.88
C LYS A 21 22.21 16.47 0.82
N THR A 22 23.12 15.51 0.65
CA THR A 22 24.26 15.61 -0.28
C THR A 22 24.05 14.83 -1.58
N ALA A 23 23.20 13.81 -1.56
CA ALA A 23 22.83 12.97 -2.70
C ALA A 23 21.30 12.72 -2.71
N PRO A 24 20.49 13.74 -3.08
CA PRO A 24 19.02 13.65 -2.99
C PRO A 24 18.42 12.58 -3.91
N ASP A 25 19.07 12.27 -5.04
CA ASP A 25 18.58 11.22 -5.95
C ASP A 25 18.59 9.82 -5.32
N GLU A 26 19.46 9.57 -4.33
CA GLU A 26 19.47 8.30 -3.60
C GLU A 26 18.28 8.13 -2.64
N ALA A 27 17.52 9.20 -2.38
CA ALA A 27 16.27 9.12 -1.65
C ALA A 27 15.08 8.68 -2.53
N ARG A 28 15.28 8.55 -3.85
CA ARG A 28 14.25 8.11 -4.79
C ARG A 28 14.17 6.59 -4.79
N ILE A 29 13.17 6.05 -4.12
CA ILE A 29 12.85 4.62 -4.12
C ILE A 29 11.71 4.30 -5.09
N THR A 30 11.71 3.08 -5.62
CA THR A 30 10.63 2.55 -6.45
C THR A 30 10.17 1.23 -5.85
N ASP A 31 8.99 1.25 -5.22
CA ASP A 31 8.30 0.04 -4.81
C ASP A 31 7.49 -0.52 -5.99
N HIS A 32 7.37 -1.84 -6.06
CA HIS A 32 6.56 -2.48 -7.08
C HIS A 32 5.88 -3.76 -6.58
N ALA A 33 4.87 -4.19 -7.32
CA ALA A 33 4.18 -5.44 -7.13
C ALA A 33 3.85 -6.04 -8.50
N ILE A 34 3.79 -7.37 -8.57
CA ILE A 34 3.48 -8.10 -9.81
C ILE A 34 2.28 -8.99 -9.54
N ALA A 35 1.18 -8.73 -10.25
CA ALA A 35 -0.01 -9.58 -10.25
C ALA A 35 0.06 -10.62 -11.38
N GLN A 36 -0.40 -11.84 -11.11
CA GLN A 36 -0.47 -12.94 -12.07
C GLN A 36 -1.78 -13.71 -11.86
N SER A 37 -2.46 -14.06 -12.95
CA SER A 37 -3.65 -14.91 -12.96
C SER A 37 -3.48 -16.02 -14.01
N GLY A 38 -4.18 -17.13 -13.82
CA GLY A 38 -4.20 -18.23 -14.81
C GLY A 38 -5.31 -18.06 -15.84
N ASP A 39 -5.27 -18.83 -16.93
CA ASP A 39 -6.21 -18.69 -18.04
C ASP A 39 -7.64 -19.20 -17.73
N ALA A 40 -7.80 -20.06 -16.72
CA ALA A 40 -9.07 -20.74 -16.43
C ALA A 40 -9.98 -19.96 -15.47
N ASP A 41 -9.42 -19.07 -14.65
CA ASP A 41 -10.13 -18.37 -13.58
C ASP A 41 -9.93 -16.86 -13.72
N PRO A 42 -10.91 -16.12 -14.29
CA PRO A 42 -10.82 -14.68 -14.44
C PRO A 42 -11.14 -13.91 -13.14
N PHE A 43 -11.58 -14.58 -12.08
CA PHE A 43 -12.03 -13.96 -10.84
C PHE A 43 -10.97 -13.95 -9.75
N HIS A 44 -9.90 -14.73 -9.90
CA HIS A 44 -8.84 -14.86 -8.92
C HIS A 44 -7.44 -14.70 -9.51
N GLY A 45 -6.52 -14.26 -8.67
CA GLY A 45 -5.12 -14.14 -9.02
C GLY A 45 -4.23 -14.08 -7.78
N THR A 46 -2.93 -13.94 -8.02
CA THR A 46 -1.93 -13.75 -6.97
C THR A 46 -1.16 -12.48 -7.21
N VAL A 47 -0.73 -11.79 -6.15
CA VAL A 47 0.12 -10.61 -6.23
C VAL A 47 1.37 -10.81 -5.38
N LYS A 48 2.55 -10.68 -6.00
CA LYS A 48 3.83 -10.58 -5.30
C LYS A 48 4.07 -9.13 -4.93
N VAL A 49 4.20 -8.85 -3.64
CA VAL A 49 4.47 -7.50 -3.11
C VAL A 49 5.96 -7.34 -2.78
N GLY A 50 6.56 -6.23 -3.23
CA GLY A 50 7.99 -5.96 -3.03
C GLY A 50 8.93 -6.94 -3.75
N ASP A 51 10.21 -6.93 -3.37
CA ASP A 51 11.28 -7.71 -4.03
C ASP A 51 11.31 -9.21 -3.64
N GLY A 52 10.16 -9.81 -3.32
CA GLY A 52 10.03 -11.26 -3.16
C GLY A 52 10.40 -11.84 -1.80
N GLN A 53 10.30 -11.06 -0.73
CA GLN A 53 10.56 -11.55 0.65
C GLN A 53 9.39 -12.33 1.27
N SER A 54 8.20 -12.31 0.65
CA SER A 54 7.01 -13.01 1.14
C SER A 54 6.38 -13.91 0.06
N ALA A 55 5.60 -14.89 0.50
CA ALA A 55 4.70 -15.62 -0.39
C ALA A 55 3.75 -14.62 -1.10
N PRO A 56 3.31 -14.92 -2.34
CA PRO A 56 2.28 -14.14 -3.02
C PRO A 56 0.99 -14.08 -2.19
N TRP A 57 0.24 -12.99 -2.32
CA TRP A 57 -1.10 -12.87 -1.75
C TRP A 57 -2.13 -13.25 -2.79
N ASP A 58 -3.10 -14.08 -2.41
CA ASP A 58 -4.25 -14.35 -3.25
C ASP A 58 -5.22 -13.16 -3.20
N PHE A 59 -5.82 -12.82 -4.33
CA PHE A 59 -6.84 -11.78 -4.42
C PHE A 59 -8.00 -12.23 -5.32
N GLY A 60 -9.18 -11.65 -5.08
CA GLY A 60 -10.39 -11.93 -5.82
C GLY A 60 -11.04 -10.68 -6.40
N ILE A 61 -12.05 -10.87 -7.26
CA ILE A 61 -12.84 -9.77 -7.81
C ILE A 61 -14.06 -9.48 -6.94
N HIS A 62 -14.31 -8.20 -6.68
CA HIS A 62 -15.44 -7.73 -5.89
C HIS A 62 -16.80 -8.00 -6.58
N LEU A 63 -17.84 -8.32 -5.81
CA LEU A 63 -19.22 -8.59 -6.30
C LEU A 63 -19.78 -7.48 -7.18
N ALA A 64 -19.55 -6.23 -6.79
CA ALA A 64 -19.95 -5.07 -7.59
C ALA A 64 -19.27 -4.96 -8.97
N ASN A 65 -18.23 -5.76 -9.23
CA ASN A 65 -17.58 -5.92 -10.54
C ASN A 65 -17.88 -7.29 -11.19
N GLY A 66 -18.79 -8.08 -10.60
CA GLY A 66 -19.19 -9.40 -11.09
C GLY A 66 -18.35 -10.60 -10.62
N GLY A 67 -17.47 -10.43 -9.64
CA GLY A 67 -16.73 -11.55 -9.02
C GLY A 67 -17.39 -12.09 -7.76
N ASP A 68 -16.69 -12.97 -7.04
CA ASP A 68 -17.25 -13.71 -5.90
C ASP A 68 -17.09 -13.00 -4.55
N HIS A 69 -16.15 -12.05 -4.43
CA HIS A 69 -15.82 -11.36 -3.18
C HIS A 69 -15.53 -12.32 -2.00
N ASP A 70 -14.85 -13.42 -2.31
CA ASP A 70 -14.44 -14.47 -1.38
C ASP A 70 -13.00 -14.30 -0.86
N LEU A 71 -12.20 -13.47 -1.54
CA LEU A 71 -10.84 -13.05 -1.18
C LEU A 71 -10.72 -11.51 -1.15
N PRO A 72 -9.66 -10.96 -0.53
CA PRO A 72 -9.39 -9.53 -0.59
C PRO A 72 -9.34 -9.05 -2.04
N ASN A 73 -10.06 -7.96 -2.34
CA ASN A 73 -10.05 -7.38 -3.67
C ASN A 73 -8.94 -6.33 -3.82
N PRO A 74 -8.56 -5.91 -5.04
CA PRO A 74 -7.52 -4.89 -5.23
C PRO A 74 -7.76 -3.57 -4.47
N GLY A 75 -9.02 -3.18 -4.27
CA GLY A 75 -9.40 -2.02 -3.46
C GLY A 75 -9.11 -2.21 -1.97
N ASP A 76 -9.33 -3.41 -1.42
CA ASP A 76 -8.98 -3.75 -0.04
C ASP A 76 -7.46 -3.73 0.15
N ILE A 77 -6.72 -4.29 -0.82
CA ILE A 77 -5.25 -4.31 -0.81
C ILE A 77 -4.70 -2.88 -0.86
N LEU A 78 -5.27 -2.01 -1.70
CA LEU A 78 -4.90 -0.59 -1.73
C LEU A 78 -5.17 0.10 -0.38
N CYS A 79 -6.34 -0.14 0.23
CA CYS A 79 -6.66 0.42 1.54
C CYS A 79 -5.70 -0.10 2.62
N ALA A 80 -5.35 -1.39 2.58
CA ALA A 80 -4.39 -2.00 3.49
C ALA A 80 -2.99 -1.39 3.36
N ALA A 81 -2.52 -1.17 2.12
CA ALA A 81 -1.25 -0.51 1.86
C ALA A 81 -1.21 0.93 2.43
N LEU A 82 -2.28 1.70 2.23
CA LEU A 82 -2.40 3.06 2.78
C LEU A 82 -2.45 3.06 4.31
N ALA A 83 -3.23 2.15 4.91
CA ALA A 83 -3.35 2.02 6.36
C ALA A 83 -1.98 1.69 6.99
N ALA A 84 -1.28 0.69 6.44
CA ALA A 84 0.05 0.29 6.91
C ALA A 84 1.10 1.40 6.73
N GLY A 85 1.06 2.12 5.60
CA GLY A 85 1.96 3.24 5.31
C GLY A 85 1.80 4.38 6.32
N LEU A 86 0.55 4.77 6.62
CA LEU A 86 0.30 5.83 7.60
C LEU A 86 0.61 5.38 9.03
N ASP A 87 0.20 4.17 9.41
CA ASP A 87 0.50 3.60 10.74
C ASP A 87 2.01 3.59 11.02
N SER A 88 2.79 3.02 10.10
CA SER A 88 4.25 2.91 10.25
C SER A 88 4.92 4.29 10.29
N THR A 89 4.46 5.22 9.45
CA THR A 89 4.94 6.62 9.46
C THR A 89 4.70 7.28 10.82
N LEU A 90 3.49 7.18 11.36
CA LEU A 90 3.14 7.77 12.65
C LEU A 90 3.98 7.18 13.79
N ARG A 91 4.17 5.85 13.81
CA ARG A 91 5.04 5.18 14.79
C ARG A 91 6.48 5.66 14.69
N MET A 92 7.02 5.83 13.48
CA MET A 92 8.39 6.32 13.28
C MET A 92 8.57 7.77 13.72
N ILE A 93 7.60 8.65 13.43
CA ILE A 93 7.62 10.04 13.87
C ILE A 93 7.55 10.11 15.40
N ALA A 94 6.59 9.41 16.02
CA ALA A 94 6.44 9.37 17.47
C ALA A 94 7.72 8.85 18.15
N ALA A 95 8.30 7.78 17.61
CA ALA A 95 9.57 7.23 18.07
C ALA A 95 10.68 8.28 18.08
N ARG A 96 10.85 8.98 16.95
CA ARG A 96 11.90 9.99 16.75
C ARG A 96 11.71 11.18 17.68
N MET A 97 10.47 11.59 17.93
CA MET A 97 10.10 12.70 18.81
C MET A 97 10.13 12.33 20.30
N GLY A 98 10.26 11.04 20.65
CA GLY A 98 10.19 10.58 22.03
C GLY A 98 8.77 10.59 22.60
N VAL A 99 7.75 10.63 21.74
CA VAL A 99 6.33 10.58 22.12
C VAL A 99 5.92 9.11 22.26
N THR A 100 5.27 8.78 23.38
CA THR A 100 4.72 7.43 23.58
C THR A 100 3.30 7.39 23.04
N LEU A 101 3.01 6.42 22.17
CA LEU A 101 1.66 6.08 21.74
C LEU A 101 1.10 4.99 22.66
N GLU A 102 -0.03 5.22 23.30
CA GLU A 102 -0.72 4.21 24.13
C GLU A 102 -1.45 3.19 23.25
N SER A 103 -2.09 3.67 22.18
CA SER A 103 -2.70 2.87 21.12
C SER A 103 -2.65 3.64 19.81
N LEU A 104 -2.62 2.92 18.69
CA LEU A 104 -2.75 3.49 17.34
C LEU A 104 -3.59 2.52 16.50
N GLU A 105 -4.61 3.06 15.84
CA GLU A 105 -5.38 2.36 14.83
C GLU A 105 -5.54 3.31 13.64
N VAL A 106 -5.29 2.80 12.44
CA VAL A 106 -5.52 3.53 11.19
C VAL A 106 -6.57 2.79 10.39
N SER A 107 -7.69 3.46 10.12
CA SER A 107 -8.76 2.95 9.26
C SER A 107 -8.79 3.74 7.96
N VAL A 108 -8.75 3.03 6.83
CA VAL A 108 -8.85 3.61 5.49
C VAL A 108 -10.10 3.07 4.80
N LYS A 109 -10.85 3.97 4.17
CA LYS A 109 -12.02 3.62 3.35
C LYS A 109 -11.88 4.28 1.99
N ALA A 110 -12.05 3.49 0.93
CA ALA A 110 -12.13 3.97 -0.44
C ALA A 110 -13.56 3.81 -0.97
N HIS A 111 -13.95 4.73 -1.85
CA HIS A 111 -15.21 4.63 -2.58
C HIS A 111 -14.89 4.48 -4.06
N ALA A 112 -15.54 3.52 -4.71
CA ALA A 112 -15.43 3.29 -6.14
C ALA A 112 -16.83 3.33 -6.77
N ASP A 113 -16.92 3.94 -7.94
CA ASP A 113 -18.14 3.95 -8.74
C ASP A 113 -17.99 2.98 -9.90
N MET A 114 -18.65 1.83 -9.77
CA MET A 114 -18.54 0.75 -10.73
C MET A 114 -19.14 1.08 -12.09
N ARG A 115 -19.92 2.17 -12.23
CA ARG A 115 -20.37 2.65 -13.54
C ARG A 115 -19.19 3.01 -14.44
N GLY A 116 -18.10 3.51 -13.85
CA GLY A 116 -16.86 3.77 -14.59
C GLY A 116 -16.18 2.47 -15.02
N CYS A 117 -15.97 1.54 -14.08
CA CYS A 117 -15.32 0.24 -14.35
C CYS A 117 -16.08 -0.60 -15.37
N LEU A 118 -17.41 -0.63 -15.25
CA LEU A 118 -18.30 -1.37 -16.14
C LEU A 118 -18.70 -0.59 -17.40
N MET A 119 -18.06 0.55 -17.66
CA MET A 119 -18.24 1.36 -18.87
C MET A 119 -19.68 1.85 -19.12
N ILE A 120 -20.48 1.99 -18.06
CA ILE A 120 -21.87 2.47 -18.08
C ILE A 120 -21.91 4.00 -18.21
N GLU A 121 -21.04 4.71 -17.48
CA GLU A 121 -20.95 6.17 -17.51
C GLU A 121 -19.52 6.62 -17.81
N ARG A 122 -19.34 7.34 -18.92
CA ARG A 122 -18.01 7.75 -19.42
C ARG A 122 -17.41 8.92 -18.65
N THR A 123 -18.24 9.68 -17.92
CA THR A 123 -17.76 10.78 -17.06
C THR A 123 -17.28 10.29 -15.70
N VAL A 124 -17.59 9.05 -15.31
CA VAL A 124 -17.09 8.44 -14.09
C VAL A 124 -15.66 7.91 -14.34
N PRO A 125 -14.66 8.29 -13.53
CA PRO A 125 -13.29 7.80 -13.68
C PRO A 125 -13.21 6.27 -13.58
N ASN A 126 -12.34 5.67 -14.38
CA ASN A 126 -11.99 4.25 -14.28
C ASN A 126 -10.49 4.04 -14.45
N LEU A 127 -9.96 2.93 -13.91
CA LEU A 127 -8.54 2.62 -13.95
C LEU A 127 -7.99 2.49 -15.39
N ALA A 128 -8.81 2.04 -16.33
CA ALA A 128 -8.42 1.93 -17.75
C ALA A 128 -8.12 3.28 -18.42
N ARG A 129 -8.52 4.41 -17.82
CA ARG A 129 -8.24 5.77 -18.32
C ARG A 129 -7.01 6.43 -17.70
N LEU A 130 -6.32 5.77 -16.76
CA LEU A 130 -5.13 6.36 -16.11
C LEU A 130 -3.87 6.39 -16.98
N GLY A 131 -3.91 5.89 -18.23
CA GLY A 131 -2.79 5.98 -19.16
C GLY A 131 -1.51 5.32 -18.65
N LEU A 132 -1.65 4.39 -17.69
CA LEU A 132 -0.58 3.47 -17.34
C LEU A 132 -0.33 2.58 -18.58
N PRO A 133 0.93 2.41 -18.99
CA PRO A 133 1.27 1.63 -20.18
C PRO A 133 0.75 0.18 -20.11
#